data_AF-A0A645JAH5-F1
#
_entry.id   AF-A0A645JAH5-F1
#
_cell.length_a   1.000
_cell.length_b   1.000
_cell.length_c   1.000
_cell.angle_alpha   90.00
_cell.angle_beta   90.00
_cell.angle_gamma   90.00
#
_symmetry.space_group_name_H-M   'P 1'
#
loop_
_entity.id
_entity.type
_entity.pdbx_description
1 polymer ?
#
loop_
_entity_poly.entity_id
_entity_poly.type
_entity_poly.pdbx_seq_one_letter_code
_entity_poly.pdbx_strand_id
1 'polypeptide(L)' 'MVKPMWDLFSSIDPMANKGTIAGVFGSYGWSGEGISMAENLFKAMSFKVPQPALKKKFFPSDDTFKECFDYGVEFASYIK' A
#
# COMPACT_ATOMS: atom_id res chain seq x y z
N MET A 1 -11.93 4.29 4.16
CA MET A 1 -11.16 4.73 2.98
C MET A 1 -11.85 5.94 2.36
N VAL A 2 -11.10 6.95 1.90
CA VAL A 2 -11.67 8.22 1.39
C VAL A 2 -12.00 8.15 -0.09
N LYS A 3 -12.88 9.03 -0.57
CA LYS A 3 -13.33 9.07 -1.99
C LYS A 3 -12.19 9.03 -3.01
N PRO A 4 -11.11 9.82 -2.89
CA PRO A 4 -10.01 9.77 -3.88
C PRO A 4 -9.38 8.38 -4.06
N MET A 5 -9.31 7.57 -3.00
CA MET A 5 -8.78 6.21 -3.11
C MET A 5 -9.76 5.29 -3.83
N TRP A 6 -11.06 5.46 -3.61
CA TRP A 6 -12.08 4.69 -4.33
C TRP A 6 -12.09 5.02 -5.82
N ASP A 7 -12.00 6.30 -6.16
CA ASP A 7 -11.93 6.76 -7.54
C ASP A 7 -10.70 6.12 -8.23
N LEU A 8 -9.54 6.09 -7.56
CA LEU A 8 -8.34 5.40 -8.04
C LEU A 8 -8.61 3.91 -8.30
N PHE A 9 -9.09 3.16 -7.30
CA PHE A 9 -9.33 1.72 -7.44
C PHE A 9 -10.34 1.40 -8.55
N SER A 10 -11.36 2.23 -8.73
CA SER A 10 -12.36 2.04 -9.80
C SER A 10 -11.80 2.22 -11.21
N SER A 11 -10.68 2.93 -11.36
CA SER A 11 -10.03 3.17 -12.65
C SER A 11 -9.03 2.09 -13.07
N ILE A 12 -8.68 1.18 -12.14
CA ILE A 12 -7.70 0.12 -12.40
C ILE A 12 -8.40 -1.05 -13.09
N ASP A 13 -7.89 -1.46 -14.25
CA ASP A 13 -8.28 -2.73 -14.90
C ASP A 13 -7.53 -3.90 -14.22
N PRO A 14 -8.21 -4.79 -13.48
CA PRO A 14 -7.55 -5.91 -12.80
C PRO A 14 -6.97 -6.94 -13.75
N MET A 15 -7.55 -7.10 -14.95
CA MET A 15 -7.09 -8.09 -15.92
C MET A 15 -5.77 -7.64 -16.56
N ALA A 16 -5.68 -6.37 -16.93
CA ALA A 16 -4.46 -5.78 -17.50
C ALA A 16 -3.30 -5.71 -16.49
N ASN A 17 -3.60 -5.57 -15.20
CA ASN A 17 -2.59 -5.37 -14.15
C ASN A 17 -2.33 -6.63 -13.29
N LYS A 18 -2.85 -7.79 -13.72
CA LYS A 18 -2.70 -9.04 -12.99
C LYS A 18 -1.22 -9.40 -12.81
N GLY A 19 -0.82 -9.70 -11.57
CA GLY A 19 0.54 -10.11 -11.24
C GLY A 19 1.54 -8.96 -11.11
N THR A 20 1.13 -7.71 -11.37
CA THR A 20 1.93 -6.52 -11.09
C THR A 20 2.20 -6.40 -9.59
N ILE A 21 3.40 -5.95 -9.24
CA ILE A 21 3.80 -5.77 -7.85
C ILE A 21 3.18 -4.47 -7.32
N ALA A 22 2.55 -4.54 -6.15
CA ALA A 22 1.96 -3.39 -5.48
C ALA A 22 2.42 -3.34 -4.02
N GLY A 23 2.64 -2.12 -3.52
CA GLY A 23 2.95 -1.82 -2.13
C GLY A 23 1.96 -0.79 -1.60
N VAL A 24 1.63 -0.86 -0.32
CA VAL A 24 0.70 0.07 0.32
C VAL A 24 1.36 0.64 1.57
N PHE A 25 1.33 1.95 1.71
CA PHE A 25 1.81 2.62 2.91
C PHE A 25 0.88 3.79 3.23
N GLY A 26 0.85 4.22 4.50
CA GLY A 26 0.10 5.40 4.87
C GLY A 26 0.09 5.68 6.36
N SER A 27 -0.39 6.87 6.71
CA SER A 27 -0.65 7.26 8.09
C SER A 27 -2.13 7.16 8.45
N TYR A 28 -2.43 7.03 9.74
CA TYR A 28 -3.79 6.95 10.26
C TYR A 28 -3.91 7.58 11.64
N GLY A 29 -5.11 8.07 12.00
CA GLY A 29 -5.36 8.62 13.34
C GLY A 29 -5.78 7.56 14.37
N TRP A 30 -6.76 6.74 14.00
CA TRP A 30 -7.42 5.80 14.91
C TRP A 30 -7.15 4.33 14.54
N SER A 31 -7.99 3.72 13.69
CA SER A 31 -7.94 2.27 13.39
C SER A 31 -7.01 1.88 12.24
N GLY A 32 -6.76 2.79 11.29
CA GLY A 32 -5.93 2.48 10.11
C GLY A 32 -6.55 1.49 9.12
N GLU A 33 -7.85 1.20 9.26
CA GLU A 33 -8.58 0.24 8.42
C GLU A 33 -8.51 0.57 6.94
N GLY A 34 -8.46 1.86 6.57
CA GLY A 34 -8.34 2.28 5.17
C GLY A 34 -7.10 1.71 4.48
N ILE A 35 -5.98 1.57 5.21
CA ILE A 35 -4.72 1.04 4.66
C ILE A 35 -4.84 -0.48 4.48
N SER A 36 -5.38 -1.18 5.49
CA SER A 36 -5.67 -2.62 5.38
C SER A 36 -6.62 -2.94 4.22
N MET A 37 -7.62 -2.07 4.03
CA MET A 37 -8.60 -2.21 2.97
C MET A 37 -7.98 -2.02 1.58
N ALA A 38 -7.08 -1.04 1.42
CA ALA A 38 -6.33 -0.84 0.18
C ALA A 38 -5.47 -2.06 -0.17
N GLU A 39 -4.76 -2.60 0.82
CA GLU A 39 -3.96 -3.83 0.65
C GLU A 39 -4.81 -5.02 0.21
N ASN A 40 -5.97 -5.20 0.83
CA ASN A 40 -6.90 -6.28 0.49
C ASN A 40 -7.49 -6.12 -0.92
N LEU A 41 -7.80 -4.89 -1.35
CA LEU A 41 -8.28 -4.62 -2.70
C LEU A 41 -7.24 -4.96 -3.76
N PHE A 42 -5.96 -4.61 -3.56
CA PHE A 42 -4.89 -5.01 -4.47
C PHE A 42 -4.77 -6.54 -4.56
N LYS A 43 -4.80 -7.25 -3.43
CA LYS A 43 -4.79 -8.72 -3.41
C LYS A 43 -6.01 -9.31 -4.14
N ALA A 44 -7.20 -8.76 -3.93
CA ALA A 44 -8.43 -9.18 -4.60
C ALA A 44 -8.37 -8.96 -6.12
N MET A 45 -7.72 -7.88 -6.57
CA MET A 45 -7.44 -7.59 -7.99
C MET A 45 -6.26 -8.40 -8.56
N SER A 46 -5.75 -9.40 -7.85
CA SER A 46 -4.64 -10.26 -8.27
C SER A 46 -3.29 -9.54 -8.49
N PHE A 47 -3.06 -8.42 -7.80
CA PHE A 47 -1.71 -7.86 -7.68
C PHE A 47 -0.87 -8.72 -6.74
N LYS A 48 0.45 -8.70 -6.95
CA LYS A 48 1.41 -9.28 -6.02
C LYS A 48 1.76 -8.24 -4.96
N VAL A 49 1.35 -8.48 -3.72
CA VAL A 49 1.69 -7.64 -2.57
C VAL A 49 2.69 -8.42 -1.70
N PRO A 50 4.00 -8.29 -1.96
CA PRO A 50 5.01 -9.18 -1.38
C PRO A 50 5.31 -8.85 0.09
N GLN A 51 5.03 -7.62 0.51
CA GLN A 51 5.30 -7.12 1.86
C GLN A 51 4.04 -6.48 2.45
N PRO A 52 3.83 -6.59 3.78
CA PRO A 52 2.65 -6.03 4.44
C PRO A 52 2.60 -4.51 4.30
N ALA A 53 1.41 -3.91 4.44
CA ALA A 53 1.30 -2.46 4.34
C ALA A 53 1.97 -1.74 5.53
N LEU A 54 2.80 -0.73 5.24
CA LEU A 54 3.43 0.12 6.26
C LEU A 54 2.40 1.12 6.81
N LYS A 55 2.13 1.06 8.13
CA LYS A 55 1.10 1.86 8.79
C LYS A 55 1.73 2.69 9.90
N LYS A 56 1.59 4.01 9.84
CA LYS A 56 2.03 4.90 10.94
C LYS A 56 0.88 5.64 11.59
N LYS A 57 0.86 5.65 12.92
CA LYS A 57 -0.13 6.41 13.68
C LYS A 57 0.29 7.88 13.76
N PHE A 58 -0.60 8.79 13.37
CA PHE A 58 -0.39 10.25 13.36
C PHE A 58 0.83 10.69 12.53
N PHE A 59 1.56 11.69 13.02
CA PHE A 59 2.63 12.35 12.30
C PHE A 59 3.90 11.49 12.27
N PRO A 60 4.65 11.53 11.15
CA PRO A 60 5.91 10.83 11.03
C PRO A 60 6.99 11.42 11.95
N SER A 61 7.89 10.56 12.41
CA SER A 61 9.16 10.88 13.07
C SER A 61 10.34 10.56 12.16
N ASP A 62 11.57 10.93 12.55
CA ASP A 62 12.79 10.54 11.83
C ASP A 62 12.92 9.03 11.64
N ASP A 63 12.56 8.24 12.67
CA ASP A 63 12.49 6.79 12.57
C ASP A 63 11.47 6.31 11.52
N THR A 64 10.35 7.04 11.36
CA THR A 64 9.34 6.71 10.35
C THR A 64 9.89 6.90 8.94
N PHE A 65 10.70 7.94 8.72
CA PHE A 65 11.33 8.13 7.42
C PHE A 65 12.32 7.02 7.09
N LYS A 66 13.05 6.53 8.11
CA LYS A 66 13.92 5.36 7.95
C LYS A 66 13.12 4.09 7.64
N GLU A 67 12.05 3.83 8.37
CA GLU A 67 11.12 2.71 8.11
C GLU A 67 10.56 2.76 6.67
N CYS A 68 10.16 3.94 6.19
CA CYS A 68 9.69 4.14 4.82
C CYS A 68 10.78 3.90 3.77
N PHE A 69 12.02 4.32 4.05
CA PHE A 69 13.16 4.08 3.16
C PHE A 69 13.47 2.59 3.06
N ASP A 70 13.60 1.91 4.20
CA ASP A 70 13.87 0.47 4.27
C ASP A 70 12.75 -0.33 3.59
N TYR A 71 11.49 0.08 3.77
CA TYR A 71 10.33 -0.49 3.07
C TYR A 71 10.43 -0.36 1.54
N GLY A 72 10.95 0.77 1.04
CA GLY A 72 11.18 0.99 -0.38
C GLY A 72 12.34 0.15 -0.94
N VAL A 73 13.42 -0.01 -0.16
CA VAL A 73 14.55 -0.88 -0.51
C VAL A 73 14.10 -2.34 -0.60
N GLU A 74 13.32 -2.81 0.37
CA GLU A 74 12.73 -4.15 0.34
C GLU A 74 11.78 -4.31 -0.85
N PHE A 75 10.93 -3.31 -1.12
CA PHE A 75 10.04 -3.31 -2.29
C PHE A 75 10.79 -3.49 -3.61
N ALA A 76 11.90 -2.76 -3.77
CA ALA A 76 12.73 -2.80 -4.96
C ALA A 76 13.36 -4.19 -5.18
N SER A 77 13.63 -4.95 -4.11
CA SER A 77 14.17 -6.32 -4.23
C SER A 77 13.21 -7.30 -4.93
N TYR A 78 11.90 -6.99 -4.93
CA TYR A 78 10.90 -7.79 -5.64
C TYR A 78 10.74 -7.41 -7.10
N ILE A 79 11.18 -6.21 -7.48
CA ILE A 79 11.16 -5.74 -8.87
C ILE A 79 12.44 -6.25 -9.55
N LYS A 80 12.27 -7.18 -10.48
CA LYS A 80 13.37 -7.68 -11.32
C LYS A 80 13.58 -6.80 -12.53
#